data_AF-A0A815Z049-F1
#
_entry.id   AF-A0A815Z049-F1
#
_cell.length_a   1.000
_cell.length_b   1.000
_cell.length_c   1.000
_cell.angle_alpha   90.00
_cell.angle_beta   90.00
_cell.angle_gamma   90.00
#
_symmetry.space_group_name_H-M   'P 1'
#
loop_
_entity.id
_entity.type
_entity.pdbx_description
1 polymer ?
#
loop_
_entity_poly.entity_id
_entity_poly.type
_entity_poly.pdbx_seq_one_letter_code
_entity_poly.pdbx_strand_id
1 'polypeptide(L)'
;MKGYPRTLNQPKILHLQMKIDHVISLHVPTDEIINRLKDRWVHLPSGRVYNLLWSPPKISGKDDQTGESLSQREDDKREVLCHRLITYDKNTNPIMEFY
;
A
#
# COMPACT_ATOMS: atom_id res chain seq x y z
N MET A 1 8.63 3.86 -13.26
CA MET A 1 9.13 3.54 -11.90
C MET A 1 7.96 3.46 -10.93
N LYS A 2 7.72 2.33 -10.25
CA LYS A 2 6.67 2.25 -9.21
C LYS A 2 7.28 2.58 -7.85
N GLY A 3 6.92 3.73 -7.29
CA GLY A 3 7.33 4.15 -5.95
C GLY A 3 8.80 4.55 -5.82
N TYR A 4 9.38 5.17 -6.85
CA TYR A 4 10.66 5.88 -6.79
C TYR A 4 10.45 7.23 -7.46
N PRO A 5 10.89 8.36 -6.89
CA PRO A 5 11.72 8.52 -5.68
C PRO A 5 10.92 8.54 -4.35
N ARG A 6 11.58 8.18 -3.24
CA ARG A 6 11.04 8.18 -1.87
C ARG A 6 11.82 9.07 -0.89
N THR A 7 12.92 9.68 -1.32
CA THR A 7 13.73 10.60 -0.49
C THR A 7 14.14 11.83 -1.28
N LEU A 8 14.25 12.99 -0.62
CA LEU A 8 14.55 14.31 -1.22
C LEU A 8 15.81 14.39 -2.08
N ASN A 9 16.81 13.53 -1.85
CA ASN A 9 18.03 13.51 -2.65
C ASN A 9 17.87 12.74 -3.97
N GLN A 10 16.88 11.86 -4.08
CA GLN A 10 16.64 11.07 -5.29
C GLN A 10 16.12 11.91 -6.47
N PRO A 11 15.16 12.86 -6.30
CA PRO A 11 14.76 13.78 -7.35
C PRO A 11 15.94 14.55 -7.98
N LYS A 12 16.88 15.03 -7.15
CA LYS A 12 18.05 15.80 -7.59
C LYS A 12 18.98 14.96 -8.47
N ILE A 13 19.23 13.71 -8.10
CA ILE A 13 20.04 12.78 -8.91
C ILE A 13 19.30 12.39 -10.20
N LEU A 14 17.98 12.16 -10.10
CA LEU A 14 17.17 11.78 -11.24
C LEU A 14 17.11 12.89 -12.30
N HIS A 15 16.99 14.15 -11.89
CA HIS A 15 16.96 15.30 -12.80
C HIS A 15 18.28 15.53 -13.54
N LEU A 16 19.41 15.06 -12.99
CA LEU A 16 20.71 15.09 -13.66
C LEU A 16 20.85 14.00 -14.74
N GLN A 17 20.04 12.93 -14.66
CA GLN A 17 20.13 11.78 -15.56
C GLN A 17 19.00 11.71 -16.59
N MET A 18 17.84 12.30 -16.29
CA MET A 18 16.68 12.28 -17.16
C MET A 18 15.75 13.46 -16.91
N LYS A 19 15.14 13.95 -18.00
CA LYS A 19 14.05 14.91 -17.91
C LYS A 19 12.79 14.19 -17.47
N ILE A 20 12.10 14.73 -16.47
CA ILE A 20 10.84 14.20 -15.96
C ILE A 20 9.75 15.12 -16.49
N ASP A 21 8.92 14.63 -17.41
CA ASP A 21 7.88 15.45 -18.03
C ASP A 21 6.61 15.52 -17.20
N HIS A 22 6.28 14.45 -16.46
CA HIS A 22 5.06 14.37 -15.66
C HIS A 22 5.26 13.57 -14.37
N VAL A 23 4.63 14.04 -13.29
CA VAL A 23 4.53 13.36 -11.99
C VAL A 23 3.05 13.09 -11.69
N ILE A 24 2.70 11.82 -11.43
CA ILE A 24 1.34 11.44 -11.07
C ILE A 24 1.32 11.14 -9.57
N SER A 25 0.57 11.94 -8.82
CA SER A 25 0.29 11.70 -7.40
C SER A 25 -1.14 11.20 -7.23
N LEU A 26 -1.29 10.08 -6.54
CA LEU A 26 -2.59 9.49 -6.22
C LEU A 26 -2.97 9.90 -4.80
N HIS A 27 -3.89 10.85 -4.69
CA HIS A 27 -4.43 11.27 -3.40
C HIS A 27 -5.70 10.47 -3.09
N VAL A 28 -5.62 9.61 -2.07
CA VAL A 28 -6.73 8.77 -1.61
C VAL A 28 -6.90 9.01 -0.13
N PRO A 29 -8.12 9.24 0.38
CA PRO A 29 -8.35 9.46 1.81
C PRO A 29 -7.83 8.30 2.66
N THR A 30 -7.20 8.63 3.79
CA THR A 30 -6.65 7.63 4.74
C THR A 30 -7.67 6.60 5.17
N ASP A 31 -8.91 7.02 5.44
CA ASP A 31 -9.97 6.09 5.85
C ASP A 31 -10.35 5.09 4.74
N GLU A 32 -10.29 5.49 3.46
CA GLU A 32 -10.48 4.55 2.35
C GLU A 32 -9.33 3.55 2.23
N ILE A 33 -8.09 4.00 2.45
CA ILE A 33 -6.91 3.12 2.46
C ILE A 33 -7.02 2.11 3.60
N ILE A 34 -7.40 2.55 4.80
CA ILE A 34 -7.60 1.69 5.96
C ILE A 34 -8.73 0.70 5.70
N ASN A 35 -9.87 1.15 5.17
CA ASN A 35 -10.98 0.29 4.82
C ASN A 35 -10.60 -0.76 3.78
N ARG A 36 -9.71 -0.43 2.84
CA ARG A 36 -9.22 -1.39 1.84
C ARG A 36 -8.27 -2.44 2.44
N LEU A 37 -7.45 -2.05 3.42
CA LEU A 37 -6.43 -2.91 4.01
C LEU A 37 -6.96 -3.78 5.16
N LYS A 38 -7.91 -3.29 5.94
CA LYS A 38 -8.54 -4.06 7.05
C LYS A 38 -9.25 -5.33 6.56
N ASP A 39 -9.73 -5.31 5.32
CA ASP A 39 -10.49 -6.42 4.75
C ASP A 39 -9.60 -7.35 3.93
N ARG A 40 -8.27 -7.13 3.92
CA ARG A 40 -7.30 -7.95 3.20
C ARG A 40 -6.88 -9.15 4.02
N TRP A 41 -7.13 -10.34 3.48
CA TRP A 41 -6.72 -11.62 4.03
C TRP A 41 -5.76 -12.31 3.09
N VAL A 42 -4.77 -13.03 3.63
CA VAL A 42 -3.73 -13.69 2.85
C VAL A 42 -3.58 -15.13 3.28
N HIS A 43 -3.59 -16.03 2.32
CA HIS A 43 -3.15 -17.40 2.50
C HIS A 43 -1.62 -17.46 2.43
N LEU A 44 -0.94 -17.61 3.56
CA LEU A 44 0.53 -17.52 3.63
C LEU A 44 1.26 -18.51 2.71
N PRO A 45 0.86 -19.79 2.61
CA PRO A 45 1.55 -20.76 1.76
C PRO A 45 1.48 -20.45 0.26
N SER A 46 0.36 -19.87 -0.22
CA SER A 46 0.16 -19.63 -1.65
C SER A 46 0.33 -18.17 -2.07
N GLY A 47 0.31 -17.24 -1.12
CA GLY A 47 0.27 -15.80 -1.38
C GLY A 47 -1.07 -15.28 -1.92
N ARG A 48 -2.12 -16.12 -2.01
CA ARG A 48 -3.45 -15.69 -2.45
C ARG A 48 -4.00 -14.63 -1.51
N VAL A 49 -4.59 -13.59 -2.11
CA VAL A 49 -5.16 -12.45 -1.38
C VAL A 49 -6.67 -12.46 -1.57
N TYR A 50 -7.38 -12.34 -0.47
CA TYR A 50 -8.83 -12.19 -0.41
C TYR A 50 -9.17 -10.81 0.14
N ASN A 51 -10.31 -10.27 -0.29
CA ASN A 51 -10.86 -9.05 0.27
C ASN A 51 -12.31 -9.30 0.68
N LEU A 52 -12.66 -9.13 1.96
CA LEU A 52 -13.99 -9.49 2.46
C LEU A 52 -15.14 -8.72 1.77
N LEU A 53 -14.88 -7.53 1.20
CA LEU A 53 -15.90 -6.72 0.52
C LEU A 53 -16.02 -7.03 -0.96
N TRP A 54 -14.90 -7.20 -1.67
CA TRP A 54 -14.90 -7.31 -3.14
C TRP A 54 -14.67 -8.72 -3.66
N SER A 55 -13.97 -9.55 -2.90
CA SER A 55 -13.61 -10.92 -3.28
C SER A 55 -13.51 -11.79 -2.03
N PRO A 56 -14.64 -12.00 -1.32
CA PRO A 56 -14.66 -12.80 -0.10
C PRO A 56 -14.35 -14.26 -0.43
N PRO A 57 -13.69 -14.99 0.50
CA PRO A 57 -13.56 -16.44 0.35
C PRO A 57 -14.94 -17.10 0.44
N LYS A 58 -15.09 -18.28 -0.17
CA LYS A 58 -16.30 -19.12 -0.10
C LYS A 58 -16.65 -19.48 1.34
N ILE A 59 -15.63 -19.72 2.17
CA ILE A 59 -15.78 -19.98 3.60
C ILE A 59 -14.97 -18.93 4.36
N SER A 60 -15.60 -18.23 5.28
CA SER A 60 -14.94 -17.19 6.09
C SER A 60 -13.69 -17.73 6.77
N GLY A 61 -12.57 -17.02 6.59
CA GLY A 61 -11.27 -17.38 7.17
C GLY A 61 -10.58 -18.59 6.54
N LYS A 62 -11.06 -19.12 5.42
CA LYS A 62 -10.44 -20.27 4.73
C LYS A 62 -10.09 -19.97 3.28
N ASP A 63 -8.99 -20.54 2.83
CA ASP A 63 -8.60 -20.50 1.44
C ASP A 63 -9.51 -21.39 0.57
N ASP A 64 -9.93 -20.88 -0.58
CA ASP A 64 -10.89 -21.56 -1.45
C ASP A 64 -10.36 -22.81 -2.15
N GLN A 65 -9.03 -22.99 -2.20
CA GLN A 65 -8.40 -24.13 -2.86
C GLN A 65 -7.93 -25.18 -1.85
N THR A 66 -7.30 -24.76 -0.76
CA THR A 66 -6.71 -25.69 0.21
C THR A 66 -7.59 -25.90 1.44
N GLY A 67 -8.54 -25.01 1.72
CA GLY A 67 -9.35 -25.03 2.94
C GLY A 67 -8.58 -24.66 4.21
N GLU A 68 -7.31 -24.26 4.07
CA GLU A 68 -6.44 -23.82 5.15
C GLU A 68 -6.80 -22.42 5.64
N SER A 69 -6.36 -22.07 6.84
CA SER A 69 -6.70 -20.79 7.46
C SER A 69 -6.05 -19.61 6.73
N LEU A 70 -6.84 -18.56 6.50
CA LEU A 70 -6.35 -17.26 6.08
C LEU A 70 -5.78 -16.50 7.28
N SER A 71 -4.78 -15.68 7.01
CA SER A 71 -4.15 -14.82 8.01
C SER A 71 -4.27 -13.36 7.57
N GLN A 72 -4.37 -12.47 8.55
CA GLN A 72 -4.18 -11.05 8.34
C GLN A 72 -2.81 -10.66 8.90
N ARG A 73 -2.08 -9.82 8.18
CA ARG A 73 -0.77 -9.35 8.68
C ARG A 73 -1.02 -8.37 9.82
N GLU A 74 -0.21 -8.46 10.86
CA GLU A 74 -0.31 -7.49 11.98
C GLU A 74 -0.08 -6.05 11.53
N ASP A 75 0.68 -5.87 10.44
CA ASP A 75 0.93 -4.58 9.79
C ASP A 75 -0.35 -3.92 9.22
N ASP A 76 -1.42 -4.68 9.01
CA ASP A 76 -2.71 -4.18 8.50
C ASP A 76 -3.63 -3.69 9.64
N LYS A 77 -3.16 -3.69 10.90
CA LYS A 77 -3.87 -3.04 12.02
C LYS A 77 -3.96 -1.54 11.79
N ARG A 78 -5.11 -0.95 12.11
CA ARG A 78 -5.42 0.47 11.91
C ARG A 78 -4.31 1.40 12.42
N GLU A 79 -3.80 1.14 13.61
CA GLU A 79 -2.77 1.95 14.26
C GLU A 79 -1.45 1.96 13.46
N VAL A 80 -1.00 0.79 13.01
CA VAL A 80 0.22 0.64 12.20
C VAL A 80 0.05 1.30 10.84
N LEU A 81 -1.12 1.15 10.22
CA LEU A 81 -1.45 1.80 8.95
C LEU A 81 -1.49 3.32 9.05
N CYS A 82 -2.12 3.88 10.08
CA CYS A 82 -2.12 5.31 10.34
C CYS A 82 -0.70 5.85 10.47
N HIS A 83 0.15 5.18 11.25
CA HIS A 83 1.55 5.60 11.43
C HIS A 83 2.34 5.57 10.12
N ARG A 84 2.13 4.52 9.30
CA ARG A 84 2.77 4.40 7.98
C ARG A 84 2.31 5.49 7.01
N LEU A 85 1.03 5.84 7.01
CA LEU A 85 0.49 6.91 6.15
C LEU A 85 1.01 8.28 6.57
N ILE A 86 1.03 8.59 7.87
CA ILE A 86 1.63 9.84 8.38
C ILE A 86 3.11 9.94 7.99
N THR A 87 3.85 8.84 8.09
CA THR A 87 5.26 8.81 7.68
C THR A 87 5.42 8.99 6.17
N TYR A 88 4.53 8.39 5.38
CA TYR A 88 4.50 8.57 3.93
C TYR A 88 4.24 10.04 3.57
N ASP A 89 3.23 10.67 4.15
CA ASP A 89 2.90 12.08 3.87
C ASP A 89 4.06 13.01 4.24
N LYS A 90 4.67 12.80 5.42
CA LYS A 90 5.86 13.56 5.84
C LYS A 90 7.03 13.45 4.87
N ASN A 91 7.24 12.29 4.27
CA ASN A 91 8.34 12.07 3.32
C ASN A 91 7.99 12.49 1.89
N THR A 92 6.72 12.43 1.52
CA THR A 92 6.25 12.66 0.15
C THR A 92 5.91 14.12 -0.10
N ASN A 93 5.40 14.86 0.90
CA ASN A 93 5.10 16.29 0.77
C ASN A 93 6.30 17.12 0.31
N PRO A 94 7.51 16.97 0.88
CA PRO A 94 8.69 17.71 0.41
C PRO A 94 9.12 17.34 -1.01
N ILE A 95 8.79 16.14 -1.49
CA ILE A 95 9.06 15.70 -2.86
C ILE A 95 8.04 16.32 -3.82
N MET A 96 6.77 16.41 -3.41
CA MET A 96 5.72 17.11 -4.17
C MET A 96 5.97 18.62 -4.25
N GLU A 97 6.57 19.24 -3.23
CA GLU A 97 6.99 20.65 -3.30
C GLU A 97 8.20 20.88 -4.22
N PHE A 98 9.01 19.84 -4.45
CA PHE A 98 10.18 19.90 -5.34
C PHE A 98 9.83 19.79 -6.82
N TYR A 99 8.68 19.18 -7.16
CA TYR A 99 8.19 18.99 -8.52
C TYR A 99 7.05 19.94 -8.87
#